data_AF-A0A838MSU0-F1
#
_entry.id   AF-A0A838MSU0-F1
#
_cell.length_a   1.000
_cell.length_b   1.000
_cell.length_c   1.000
_cell.angle_alpha   90.00
_cell.angle_beta   90.00
_cell.angle_gamma   90.00
#
_symmetry.space_group_name_H-M   'P 1'
#
loop_
_entity.id
_entity.type
_entity.pdbx_description
1 polymer ?
#
loop_
_entity_poly.entity_id
_entity_poly.type
_entity_poly.pdbx_seq_one_letter_code
_entity_poly.pdbx_strand_id
1 'polypeptide(L)'
;MTAIPLTLGPLQAKGYTILRSGVRWLREDGQMCRANEPIGYFNVTLEPTDTRAGSQPLFADEMELQVAFAARMSGRLKLDEAMARGGYLNVRTIDAWEPGTRIGAIETEEEPDADEPGQLRLLKLAGRRMTALADVHSGLLPGWHSRTRGWWCDEGEAPLTLLSLGVCDAAGLVLGAQCAFMEMFEAARQGMQIVYVPDHPIAPCAPILLDQLSRTPAQFEAIVEDVHRHFGGPGKHLAADDWMFIGTMLSVLGKAPLKDRYNLFSATGLQQTGPADAVLLSLAVEPLSILRHRTLGYHMHVMRHHQAAAGPAVRAWLSSAFEPVKRPTDAIRQDYENLIDTLQRQSGSRLMILNTMSTSGHEDISCYLGFDAPLSATLSNVSAKELNLMLDDIAATREIDIIDVDAIAAEMGGAQHLPDGIHQSGMMQVVLRQEILHFMSDLRASRSLAVT
;
A
#
# COMPACT_ATOMS: atom_id res chain seq x y z
N MET A 1 -15.65 -13.79 -34.66
CA MET A 1 -15.46 -14.12 -33.23
C MET A 1 -14.68 -15.42 -33.11
N THR A 2 -13.51 -15.36 -32.52
CA THR A 2 -12.64 -16.51 -32.28
C THR A 2 -12.70 -16.85 -30.79
N ALA A 3 -12.90 -18.12 -30.44
CA ALA A 3 -12.88 -18.57 -29.06
C ALA A 3 -11.45 -19.03 -28.70
N ILE A 4 -10.80 -18.30 -27.81
CA ILE A 4 -9.42 -18.57 -27.38
C ILE A 4 -9.46 -19.23 -25.99
N PRO A 5 -8.96 -20.46 -25.81
CA PRO A 5 -8.90 -21.12 -24.50
C PRO A 5 -8.06 -20.32 -23.51
N LEU A 6 -8.53 -20.16 -22.27
CA LEU A 6 -7.80 -19.47 -21.21
C LEU A 6 -7.07 -20.48 -20.31
N THR A 7 -5.75 -20.35 -20.18
CA THR A 7 -4.87 -21.25 -19.40
C THR A 7 -4.06 -20.50 -18.34
N LEU A 8 -3.74 -21.15 -17.22
CA LEU A 8 -3.10 -20.52 -16.06
C LEU A 8 -1.66 -20.04 -16.31
N GLY A 9 -0.90 -20.71 -17.17
CA GLY A 9 0.51 -20.40 -17.38
C GLY A 9 1.42 -20.81 -16.21
N PRO A 10 2.76 -20.68 -16.39
CA PRO A 10 3.74 -21.18 -15.44
C PRO A 10 3.81 -20.33 -14.17
N LEU A 11 4.02 -21.02 -13.05
CA LEU A 11 4.30 -20.42 -11.75
C LEU A 11 5.30 -21.31 -11.03
N GLN A 12 6.40 -20.71 -10.56
CA GLN A 12 7.52 -21.43 -9.97
C GLN A 12 7.97 -20.76 -8.66
N ALA A 13 8.21 -21.57 -7.64
CA ALA A 13 8.79 -21.17 -6.37
C ALA A 13 9.80 -22.23 -5.94
N LYS A 14 11.08 -22.04 -6.26
CA LYS A 14 12.13 -23.04 -5.98
C LYS A 14 12.11 -23.46 -4.51
N GLY A 15 12.03 -24.76 -4.26
CA GLY A 15 11.95 -25.34 -2.91
C GLY A 15 10.52 -25.46 -2.36
N TYR A 16 9.49 -25.16 -3.17
CA TYR A 16 8.08 -25.26 -2.78
C TYR A 16 7.24 -25.93 -3.86
N THR A 17 6.26 -26.70 -3.42
CA THR A 17 5.10 -27.11 -4.21
C THR A 17 4.04 -26.03 -4.05
N ILE A 18 3.53 -25.52 -5.16
CA ILE A 18 2.46 -24.53 -5.16
C ILE A 18 1.12 -25.26 -5.21
N LEU A 19 0.33 -25.14 -4.15
CA LEU A 19 -1.02 -25.67 -4.09
C LEU A 19 -2.04 -24.55 -4.26
N ARG A 20 -3.15 -24.84 -4.93
CA ARG A 20 -4.27 -23.92 -5.16
C ARG A 20 -5.60 -24.49 -4.69
N SER A 21 -6.54 -23.60 -4.41
CA SER A 21 -7.97 -23.93 -4.18
C SER A 21 -8.72 -24.16 -5.49
N GLY A 22 -10.04 -24.37 -5.40
CA GLY A 22 -10.97 -24.08 -6.50
C GLY A 22 -11.02 -22.59 -6.83
N VAL A 23 -11.53 -22.25 -8.01
CA VAL A 23 -11.67 -20.86 -8.48
C VAL A 23 -12.75 -20.14 -7.70
N ARG A 24 -12.48 -18.88 -7.35
CA ARG A 24 -13.49 -17.90 -6.97
C ARG A 24 -13.62 -16.87 -8.09
N TRP A 25 -14.75 -16.91 -8.79
CA TRP A 25 -15.02 -16.01 -9.90
C TRP A 25 -15.33 -14.60 -9.40
N LEU A 26 -14.75 -13.60 -10.08
CA LEU A 26 -15.03 -12.17 -9.88
C LEU A 26 -15.96 -11.62 -10.97
N ARG A 27 -16.16 -12.41 -12.03
CA ARG A 27 -16.99 -12.12 -13.19
C ARG A 27 -17.95 -13.25 -13.46
N GLU A 28 -19.05 -12.92 -14.12
CA GLU A 28 -20.07 -13.90 -14.50
C GLU A 28 -19.77 -14.49 -15.88
N ASP A 29 -20.27 -15.71 -16.12
CA ASP A 29 -20.22 -16.31 -17.46
C ASP A 29 -20.95 -15.43 -18.48
N GLY A 30 -20.37 -15.30 -19.67
CA GLY A 30 -20.92 -14.46 -20.73
C GLY A 30 -20.75 -12.95 -20.49
N GLN A 31 -20.11 -12.51 -19.40
CA GLN A 31 -19.82 -11.09 -19.19
C GLN A 31 -18.72 -10.59 -20.13
N MET A 32 -18.80 -9.31 -20.55
CA MET A 32 -17.70 -8.65 -21.25
C MET A 32 -16.54 -8.41 -20.27
N CYS A 33 -15.31 -8.66 -20.69
CA CYS A 33 -14.09 -8.46 -19.93
C CYS A 33 -13.13 -7.58 -20.73
N ARG A 34 -12.50 -6.61 -20.07
CA ARG A 34 -11.39 -5.86 -20.68
C ARG A 34 -10.09 -6.64 -20.54
N ALA A 35 -9.13 -6.34 -21.41
CA ALA A 35 -7.75 -6.79 -21.21
C ALA A 35 -7.24 -6.35 -19.82
N ASN A 36 -6.49 -7.24 -19.16
CA ASN A 36 -5.93 -7.10 -17.81
C ASN A 36 -6.95 -6.96 -16.66
N GLU A 37 -8.24 -7.02 -16.92
CA GLU A 37 -9.26 -7.04 -15.88
C GLU A 37 -9.28 -8.43 -15.20
N PRO A 38 -9.10 -8.54 -13.87
CA PRO A 38 -9.14 -9.82 -13.17
C PRO A 38 -10.51 -10.50 -13.28
N ILE A 39 -10.51 -11.77 -13.65
CA ILE A 39 -11.75 -12.56 -13.88
C ILE A 39 -12.06 -13.53 -12.74
N GLY A 40 -11.05 -13.93 -11.98
CA GLY A 40 -11.18 -14.85 -10.85
C GLY A 40 -9.85 -14.97 -10.11
N TYR A 41 -9.86 -15.75 -9.03
CA TYR A 41 -8.67 -15.99 -8.23
C TYR A 41 -8.67 -17.35 -7.53
N PHE A 42 -7.48 -17.75 -7.09
CA PHE A 42 -7.23 -18.87 -6.19
C PHE A 42 -6.63 -18.39 -4.89
N ASN A 43 -6.94 -19.08 -3.80
CA ASN A 43 -6.04 -19.11 -2.65
C ASN A 43 -4.88 -20.05 -2.96
N VAL A 44 -3.68 -19.69 -2.49
CA VAL A 44 -2.45 -20.44 -2.75
C VAL A 44 -1.68 -20.69 -1.46
N THR A 45 -1.10 -21.88 -1.36
CA THR A 45 -0.19 -22.27 -0.28
C THR A 45 1.13 -22.72 -0.91
N LEU A 46 2.24 -22.32 -0.30
CA LEU A 46 3.58 -22.76 -0.68
C LEU A 46 4.03 -23.83 0.31
N GLU A 47 3.97 -25.10 -0.08
CA GLU A 47 4.40 -26.22 0.75
C GLU A 47 5.88 -26.55 0.48
N PRO A 48 6.78 -26.53 1.47
CA PRO A 48 8.18 -26.85 1.25
C PRO A 48 8.38 -28.26 0.66
N THR A 49 9.17 -28.37 -0.41
CA THR A 49 9.45 -29.67 -1.06
C THR A 49 10.45 -30.52 -0.27
N ASP A 50 11.33 -29.88 0.50
CA ASP A 50 12.31 -30.55 1.35
C ASP A 50 12.05 -30.22 2.83
N THR A 51 11.87 -31.25 3.65
CA THR A 51 11.66 -31.15 5.11
C THR A 51 12.94 -30.92 5.91
N ARG A 52 14.08 -30.59 5.27
CA ARG A 52 15.34 -30.33 5.98
C ARG A 52 15.32 -28.98 6.68
N ALA A 53 14.96 -29.09 7.95
CA ALA A 53 14.85 -28.06 8.97
C ALA A 53 16.08 -27.16 9.09
N GLY A 54 15.84 -25.85 9.21
CA GLY A 54 16.83 -24.88 9.68
C GLY A 54 16.54 -23.43 9.31
N SER A 55 15.81 -23.18 8.21
CA SER A 55 15.45 -21.82 7.79
C SER A 55 13.96 -21.54 7.99
N GLN A 56 13.64 -20.32 8.44
CA GLN A 56 12.27 -19.84 8.48
C GLN A 56 11.69 -19.83 7.04
N PRO A 57 10.44 -20.25 6.83
CA PRO A 57 9.81 -20.19 5.51
C PRO A 57 9.84 -18.76 4.96
N LEU A 58 10.15 -18.61 3.66
CA LEU A 58 10.34 -17.30 3.02
C LEU A 58 9.09 -16.42 3.02
N PHE A 59 7.93 -17.03 3.20
CA PHE A 59 6.60 -16.42 3.25
C PHE A 59 5.94 -16.60 4.62
N ALA A 60 6.68 -16.95 5.66
CA ALA A 60 6.13 -17.25 7.00
C ALA A 60 5.33 -16.09 7.60
N ASP A 61 5.70 -14.85 7.27
CA ASP A 61 4.99 -13.66 7.73
C ASP A 61 3.74 -13.34 6.88
N GLU A 62 3.55 -14.01 5.75
CA GLU A 62 2.45 -13.77 4.82
C GLU A 62 1.39 -14.85 5.03
N MET A 63 0.38 -14.47 5.80
CA MET A 63 -0.69 -15.39 6.19
C MET A 63 -1.76 -15.54 5.12
N GLU A 64 -1.77 -14.63 4.14
CA GLU A 64 -2.67 -14.67 2.99
C GLU A 64 -1.82 -14.67 1.71
N LEU A 65 -2.03 -15.65 0.84
CA LEU A 65 -1.42 -15.74 -0.48
C LEU A 65 -2.51 -16.11 -1.50
N GLN A 66 -2.67 -15.28 -2.52
CA GLN A 66 -3.69 -15.45 -3.54
C GLN A 66 -3.12 -15.19 -4.92
N VAL A 67 -3.70 -15.82 -5.94
CA VAL A 67 -3.36 -15.58 -7.35
C VAL A 67 -4.64 -15.24 -8.08
N ALA A 68 -4.82 -13.95 -8.37
CA ALA A 68 -5.82 -13.46 -9.31
C ALA A 68 -5.27 -13.59 -10.73
N PHE A 69 -6.17 -13.79 -11.70
CA PHE A 69 -5.80 -13.97 -13.08
C PHE A 69 -6.66 -13.13 -14.01
N ALA A 70 -6.05 -12.62 -15.08
CA ALA A 70 -6.68 -11.72 -16.04
C ALA A 70 -6.38 -12.17 -17.47
N ALA A 71 -7.34 -11.95 -18.37
CA ALA A 71 -7.13 -12.15 -19.80
C ALA A 71 -6.23 -11.04 -20.37
N ARG A 72 -5.37 -11.36 -21.34
CA ARG A 72 -4.51 -10.37 -22.00
C ARG A 72 -5.23 -9.51 -23.07
N MET A 73 -6.48 -9.85 -23.36
CA MET A 73 -7.29 -9.28 -24.44
C MET A 73 -8.73 -9.06 -23.97
N SER A 74 -9.46 -8.22 -24.69
CA SER A 74 -10.87 -7.97 -24.38
C SER A 74 -11.77 -8.97 -25.09
N GLY A 75 -12.93 -9.25 -24.51
CA GLY A 75 -13.89 -10.17 -25.11
C GLY A 75 -14.93 -10.69 -24.13
N ARG A 76 -15.79 -11.61 -24.60
CA ARG A 76 -16.83 -12.22 -23.79
C ARG A 76 -16.32 -13.51 -23.14
N LEU A 77 -16.50 -13.65 -21.84
CA LEU A 77 -16.01 -14.81 -21.09
C LEU A 77 -16.90 -16.04 -21.30
N LYS A 78 -16.26 -17.21 -21.35
CA LYS A 78 -16.86 -18.54 -21.24
C LYS A 78 -16.17 -19.29 -20.12
N LEU A 79 -16.74 -19.28 -18.93
CA LEU A 79 -16.13 -19.79 -17.71
C LEU A 79 -16.44 -21.28 -17.50
N ASP A 80 -15.47 -22.03 -16.99
CA ASP A 80 -15.69 -23.43 -16.60
C ASP A 80 -16.23 -23.52 -15.17
N GLU A 81 -17.53 -23.83 -15.03
CA GLU A 81 -18.19 -23.95 -13.71
C GLU A 81 -17.57 -25.04 -12.82
N ALA A 82 -16.98 -26.09 -13.41
CA ALA A 82 -16.37 -27.17 -12.64
C ALA A 82 -15.15 -26.69 -11.83
N MET A 83 -14.53 -25.59 -12.24
CA MET A 83 -13.41 -24.97 -11.53
C MET A 83 -13.82 -24.33 -10.21
N ALA A 84 -15.08 -23.90 -10.07
CA ALA A 84 -15.55 -23.15 -8.92
C ALA A 84 -15.98 -24.02 -7.73
N ARG A 85 -15.70 -25.33 -7.75
CA ARG A 85 -15.87 -26.44 -6.76
C ARG A 85 -16.84 -26.26 -5.58
N GLY A 86 -16.85 -25.11 -4.93
CA GLY A 86 -17.90 -24.64 -4.03
C GLY A 86 -17.49 -24.77 -2.57
N GLY A 87 -18.16 -23.98 -1.72
CA GLY A 87 -17.97 -24.02 -0.27
C GLY A 87 -16.50 -23.91 0.15
N TYR A 88 -16.08 -24.79 1.08
CA TYR A 88 -14.73 -24.75 1.63
C TYR A 88 -13.62 -25.14 0.64
N LEU A 89 -13.95 -25.84 -0.46
CA LEU A 89 -12.96 -26.20 -1.49
C LEU A 89 -12.49 -25.00 -2.32
N ASN A 90 -13.24 -23.90 -2.29
CA ASN A 90 -12.81 -22.62 -2.88
C ASN A 90 -11.87 -21.82 -1.97
N VAL A 91 -11.68 -22.28 -0.73
CA VAL A 91 -10.78 -21.63 0.23
C VAL A 91 -9.55 -22.50 0.48
N ARG A 92 -9.76 -23.82 0.62
CA ARG A 92 -8.71 -24.79 0.93
C ARG A 92 -7.87 -25.13 -0.30
N THR A 93 -6.55 -25.06 -0.15
CA THR A 93 -5.59 -25.44 -1.19
C THR A 93 -5.40 -26.95 -1.21
N ILE A 94 -5.70 -27.58 -2.34
CA ILE A 94 -5.68 -29.06 -2.49
C ILE A 94 -5.10 -29.55 -3.82
N ASP A 95 -5.18 -28.75 -4.88
CA ASP A 95 -4.65 -29.14 -6.19
C ASP A 95 -3.26 -28.55 -6.38
N ALA A 96 -2.35 -29.29 -7.01
CA ALA A 96 -1.09 -28.71 -7.47
C ALA A 96 -1.33 -27.67 -8.58
N TRP A 97 -0.44 -26.67 -8.66
CA TRP A 97 -0.45 -25.73 -9.77
C TRP A 97 -0.03 -26.41 -11.07
N GLU A 98 -0.92 -26.44 -12.05
CA GLU A 98 -0.67 -27.02 -13.38
C GLU A 98 -0.83 -25.93 -14.45
N PRO A 99 0.26 -25.51 -15.12
CA PRO A 99 0.23 -24.40 -16.08
C PRO A 99 -0.77 -24.54 -17.22
N GLY A 100 -0.97 -25.77 -17.69
CA GLY A 100 -1.90 -26.11 -18.77
C GLY A 100 -3.38 -26.19 -18.34
N THR A 101 -3.69 -25.95 -17.06
CA THR A 101 -5.08 -25.95 -16.58
C THR A 101 -5.89 -24.93 -17.37
N ARG A 102 -6.91 -25.40 -18.09
CA ARG A 102 -7.89 -24.54 -18.74
C ARG A 102 -8.96 -24.13 -17.75
N ILE A 103 -9.24 -22.83 -17.67
CA ILE A 103 -10.30 -22.31 -16.78
C ILE A 103 -11.54 -21.81 -17.53
N GLY A 104 -11.47 -21.78 -18.86
CA GLY A 104 -12.52 -21.24 -19.71
C GLY A 104 -12.03 -20.91 -21.13
N ALA A 105 -12.67 -19.94 -21.75
CA ALA A 105 -12.29 -19.31 -23.00
C ALA A 105 -12.73 -17.83 -23.03
N ILE A 106 -12.14 -17.06 -23.94
CA ILE A 106 -12.58 -15.70 -24.28
C ILE A 106 -12.98 -15.66 -25.75
N GLU A 107 -14.18 -15.15 -26.03
CA GLU A 107 -14.66 -14.91 -27.38
C GLU A 107 -14.34 -13.46 -27.76
N THR A 108 -13.45 -13.28 -28.72
CA THR A 108 -12.98 -11.95 -29.12
C THR A 108 -13.04 -11.72 -30.64
N GLU A 109 -13.06 -10.46 -31.01
CA GLU A 109 -12.85 -9.97 -32.37
C GLU A 109 -11.45 -9.36 -32.56
N GLU A 110 -10.69 -9.20 -31.47
CA GLU A 110 -9.30 -8.73 -31.50
C GLU A 110 -8.41 -9.79 -32.16
N GLU A 111 -7.47 -9.34 -33.00
CA GLU A 111 -6.40 -10.21 -33.49
C GLU A 111 -5.40 -10.44 -32.34
N PRO A 112 -4.97 -11.69 -32.09
CA PRO A 112 -4.04 -11.98 -31.02
C PRO A 112 -2.65 -11.44 -31.33
N ASP A 113 -2.19 -10.48 -30.51
CA ASP A 113 -0.85 -9.85 -30.62
C ASP A 113 0.29 -10.67 -29.98
N ALA A 114 -0.01 -11.78 -29.32
CA ALA A 114 0.96 -12.56 -28.53
C ALA A 114 1.05 -14.02 -29.00
N ASP A 115 2.22 -14.63 -28.81
CA ASP A 115 2.48 -16.05 -29.14
C ASP A 115 1.55 -17.02 -28.36
N GLU A 116 1.18 -16.66 -27.13
CA GLU A 116 0.23 -17.40 -26.28
C GLU A 116 -0.94 -16.51 -25.83
N PRO A 117 -1.88 -16.17 -26.73
CA PRO A 117 -2.92 -15.18 -26.45
C PRO A 117 -3.92 -15.63 -25.37
N GLY A 118 -4.04 -16.94 -25.17
CA GLY A 118 -4.87 -17.57 -24.15
C GLY A 118 -4.22 -17.69 -22.78
N GLN A 119 -2.91 -17.43 -22.67
CA GLN A 119 -2.21 -17.53 -21.40
C GLN A 119 -2.58 -16.35 -20.50
N LEU A 120 -3.13 -16.66 -19.34
CA LEU A 120 -3.56 -15.66 -18.36
C LEU A 120 -2.37 -14.94 -17.76
N ARG A 121 -2.60 -13.66 -17.45
CA ARG A 121 -1.69 -12.87 -16.64
C ARG A 121 -1.98 -13.12 -15.17
N LEU A 122 -0.95 -13.44 -14.40
CA LEU A 122 -1.08 -13.82 -12.99
C LEU A 122 -0.67 -12.67 -12.05
N LEU A 123 -1.68 -12.10 -11.38
CA LEU A 123 -1.51 -11.14 -10.29
C LEU A 123 -1.42 -11.91 -8.96
N LYS A 124 -0.26 -11.85 -8.34
CA LYS A 124 -0.01 -12.44 -7.03
C LYS A 124 -0.34 -11.40 -5.97
N LEU A 125 -1.02 -11.82 -4.92
CA LEU A 125 -1.43 -10.98 -3.80
C LEU A 125 -0.95 -11.62 -2.50
N ALA A 126 -0.42 -10.82 -1.60
CA ALA A 126 0.02 -11.29 -0.29
C ALA A 126 -0.35 -10.31 0.83
N GLY A 127 -0.74 -10.88 1.97
CA GLY A 127 -1.13 -10.13 3.16
C GLY A 127 -0.37 -10.59 4.41
N ARG A 128 0.28 -9.64 5.09
CA ARG A 128 0.80 -9.83 6.45
C ARG A 128 -0.25 -9.33 7.43
N ARG A 129 -0.95 -10.26 8.10
CA ARG A 129 -2.02 -9.93 9.03
C ARG A 129 -1.50 -9.21 10.28
N MET A 130 -2.34 -8.37 10.87
CA MET A 130 -2.11 -7.85 12.22
C MET A 130 -2.39 -8.89 13.29
N THR A 131 -3.40 -9.72 13.05
CA THR A 131 -3.77 -10.83 13.93
C THR A 131 -4.36 -11.97 13.10
N ALA A 132 -4.09 -13.20 13.52
CA ALA A 132 -4.68 -14.39 12.91
C ALA A 132 -6.20 -14.50 13.18
N LEU A 133 -6.70 -13.79 14.20
CA LEU A 133 -8.07 -13.95 14.71
C LEU A 133 -9.12 -13.15 13.93
N ALA A 134 -8.71 -12.13 13.17
CA ALA A 134 -9.62 -11.26 12.42
C ALA A 134 -9.72 -11.72 10.95
N ASP A 135 -10.40 -12.85 10.74
CA ASP A 135 -10.56 -13.48 9.42
C ASP A 135 -12.03 -13.64 9.02
N VAL A 136 -12.31 -13.39 7.74
CA VAL A 136 -13.63 -13.60 7.11
C VAL A 136 -13.55 -14.68 6.02
N HIS A 137 -12.34 -15.18 5.70
CA HIS A 137 -12.02 -16.20 4.68
C HIS A 137 -12.70 -15.96 3.32
N SER A 138 -13.02 -14.70 3.01
CA SER A 138 -13.87 -14.35 1.88
C SER A 138 -13.43 -13.07 1.17
N GLY A 139 -13.24 -13.15 -0.14
CA GLY A 139 -12.77 -12.03 -0.97
C GLY A 139 -11.27 -12.07 -1.23
N LEU A 140 -10.78 -11.04 -1.90
CA LEU A 140 -9.35 -10.80 -2.09
C LEU A 140 -8.79 -10.10 -0.86
N LEU A 141 -7.63 -10.55 -0.38
CA LEU A 141 -6.96 -10.01 0.81
C LEU A 141 -7.91 -9.74 2.00
N PRO A 142 -8.69 -10.73 2.46
CA PRO A 142 -9.65 -10.52 3.53
C PRO A 142 -8.97 -10.26 4.88
N GLY A 143 -9.59 -9.40 5.68
CA GLY A 143 -9.20 -9.17 7.08
C GLY A 143 -8.26 -7.98 7.28
N TRP A 144 -7.67 -7.92 8.47
CA TRP A 144 -6.87 -6.78 8.92
C TRP A 144 -5.36 -7.02 8.76
N HIS A 145 -4.73 -6.19 7.93
CA HIS A 145 -3.33 -6.33 7.53
C HIS A 145 -2.46 -5.21 8.07
N SER A 146 -1.20 -5.54 8.40
CA SER A 146 -0.15 -4.55 8.60
C SER A 146 0.63 -4.22 7.33
N ARG A 147 0.49 -5.08 6.33
CA ARG A 147 1.04 -4.88 4.99
C ARG A 147 0.26 -5.74 4.02
N THR A 148 -0.16 -5.17 2.92
CA THR A 148 -0.62 -5.91 1.75
C THR A 148 0.31 -5.60 0.58
N ARG A 149 0.41 -6.53 -0.37
CA ARG A 149 1.14 -6.29 -1.60
C ARG A 149 0.55 -7.06 -2.75
N GLY A 150 0.62 -6.48 -3.92
CA GLY A 150 0.33 -7.13 -5.19
C GLY A 150 1.55 -7.08 -6.09
N TRP A 151 1.74 -8.11 -6.91
CA TRP A 151 2.72 -8.05 -7.99
C TRP A 151 2.33 -8.90 -9.17
N TRP A 152 2.72 -8.43 -10.34
CA TRP A 152 2.87 -9.27 -11.51
C TRP A 152 4.20 -8.99 -12.19
N CYS A 153 4.68 -9.96 -12.94
CA CYS A 153 5.88 -9.83 -13.74
C CYS A 153 5.75 -10.89 -14.83
N ASP A 154 5.89 -10.45 -16.07
CA ASP A 154 5.98 -11.36 -17.19
C ASP A 154 7.40 -11.97 -17.22
N GLU A 155 7.60 -12.97 -18.08
CA GLU A 155 8.88 -13.67 -18.16
C GLU A 155 10.01 -12.69 -18.53
N GLY A 156 11.13 -12.76 -17.79
CA GLY A 156 12.29 -11.88 -17.99
C GLY A 156 12.15 -10.47 -17.39
N GLU A 157 11.02 -10.11 -16.79
CA GLU A 157 10.84 -8.80 -16.17
C GLU A 157 11.21 -8.78 -14.67
N ALA A 158 12.10 -7.85 -14.29
CA ALA A 158 12.25 -7.44 -12.90
C ALA A 158 11.17 -6.36 -12.59
N PRO A 159 10.29 -6.59 -11.60
CA PRO A 159 9.29 -5.60 -11.24
C PRO A 159 9.92 -4.46 -10.46
N LEU A 160 9.55 -3.22 -10.80
CA LEU A 160 9.79 -2.09 -9.90
C LEU A 160 8.83 -2.17 -8.71
N THR A 161 9.31 -1.80 -7.53
CA THR A 161 8.56 -1.82 -6.28
C THR A 161 8.16 -0.42 -5.85
N LEU A 162 6.85 -0.16 -5.82
CA LEU A 162 6.27 1.03 -5.19
C LEU A 162 5.84 0.69 -3.76
N LEU A 163 6.36 1.41 -2.77
CA LEU A 163 5.89 1.36 -1.39
C LEU A 163 4.98 2.55 -1.11
N SER A 164 3.70 2.30 -0.90
CA SER A 164 2.74 3.28 -0.39
C SER A 164 2.66 3.18 1.13
N LEU A 165 3.05 4.26 1.81
CA LEU A 165 2.79 4.44 3.23
C LEU A 165 1.55 5.32 3.33
N GLY A 166 0.39 4.68 3.34
CA GLY A 166 -0.87 5.36 3.09
C GLY A 166 -1.59 5.83 4.34
N VAL A 167 -2.43 6.84 4.13
CA VAL A 167 -3.68 7.05 4.88
C VAL A 167 -4.85 6.88 3.90
N CYS A 168 -6.05 7.27 4.33
CA CYS A 168 -7.29 7.12 3.57
C CYS A 168 -7.26 7.68 2.12
N ASP A 169 -6.48 8.71 1.82
CA ASP A 169 -6.36 9.29 0.47
C ASP A 169 -5.53 8.44 -0.51
N ALA A 170 -4.43 7.84 -0.05
CA ALA A 170 -3.62 6.91 -0.82
C ALA A 170 -4.23 5.51 -0.87
N ALA A 171 -5.01 5.12 0.15
CA ALA A 171 -5.63 3.80 0.23
C ALA A 171 -6.53 3.51 -0.98
N GLY A 172 -7.49 4.41 -1.27
CA GLY A 172 -8.39 4.26 -2.41
C GLY A 172 -7.65 4.31 -3.75
N LEU A 173 -6.60 5.15 -3.82
CA LEU A 173 -5.77 5.29 -5.00
C LEU A 173 -4.98 4.01 -5.33
N VAL A 174 -4.37 3.40 -4.33
CA VAL A 174 -3.44 2.27 -4.49
C VAL A 174 -4.15 0.93 -4.47
N LEU A 175 -5.10 0.75 -3.55
CA LEU A 175 -5.84 -0.51 -3.40
C LEU A 175 -7.05 -0.60 -4.32
N GLY A 176 -7.54 0.54 -4.85
CA GLY A 176 -8.74 0.62 -5.66
C GLY A 176 -10.03 0.47 -4.84
N ALA A 177 -11.18 0.53 -5.52
CA ALA A 177 -12.49 0.49 -4.87
C ALA A 177 -12.80 -0.88 -4.26
N GLN A 178 -12.20 -1.94 -4.80
CA GLN A 178 -12.34 -3.31 -4.30
C GLN A 178 -11.23 -3.72 -3.30
N CYS A 179 -10.37 -2.77 -2.90
CA CYS A 179 -9.33 -2.95 -1.88
C CYS A 179 -8.33 -4.12 -2.13
N ALA A 180 -7.93 -4.35 -3.39
CA ALA A 180 -7.06 -5.47 -3.76
C ALA A 180 -6.10 -5.18 -4.93
N PHE A 181 -5.77 -3.91 -5.14
CA PHE A 181 -4.89 -3.41 -6.20
C PHE A 181 -5.40 -3.64 -7.62
N MET A 182 -6.62 -4.17 -7.81
CA MET A 182 -7.08 -4.67 -9.09
C MET A 182 -7.09 -3.59 -10.17
N GLU A 183 -7.63 -2.43 -9.87
CA GLU A 183 -7.74 -1.36 -10.84
C GLU A 183 -6.36 -0.73 -11.14
N MET A 184 -5.44 -0.75 -10.18
CA MET A 184 -4.05 -0.33 -10.39
C MET A 184 -3.32 -1.29 -11.33
N PHE A 185 -3.50 -2.60 -11.14
CA PHE A 185 -2.93 -3.60 -12.03
C PHE A 185 -3.65 -3.61 -13.39
N GLU A 186 -4.97 -3.47 -13.48
CA GLU A 186 -5.69 -3.31 -14.76
C GLU A 186 -5.09 -2.18 -15.62
N ALA A 187 -4.70 -1.07 -14.99
CA ALA A 187 -4.06 0.05 -15.67
C ALA A 187 -2.57 -0.18 -15.97
N ALA A 188 -1.86 -0.97 -15.15
CA ALA A 188 -0.45 -1.26 -15.38
C ALA A 188 -0.24 -2.19 -16.58
N ARG A 189 0.73 -1.87 -17.42
CA ARG A 189 1.09 -2.74 -18.56
C ARG A 189 2.33 -3.56 -18.30
N GLN A 190 3.25 -3.04 -17.49
CA GLN A 190 4.54 -3.67 -17.20
C GLN A 190 4.54 -4.38 -15.85
N GLY A 191 5.48 -5.31 -15.65
CA GLY A 191 5.70 -5.96 -14.37
C GLY A 191 6.01 -4.98 -13.26
N MET A 192 5.26 -5.02 -12.17
CA MET A 192 5.42 -4.13 -11.03
C MET A 192 5.03 -4.84 -9.74
N GLN A 193 5.56 -4.36 -8.63
CA GLN A 193 5.16 -4.69 -7.29
C GLN A 193 4.66 -3.44 -6.60
N ILE A 194 3.53 -3.56 -5.91
CA ILE A 194 2.97 -2.49 -5.09
C ILE A 194 2.82 -3.04 -3.68
N VAL A 195 3.34 -2.30 -2.71
CA VAL A 195 3.26 -2.61 -1.29
C VAL A 195 2.49 -1.49 -0.63
N TYR A 196 1.44 -1.83 0.11
CA TYR A 196 0.65 -0.88 0.88
C TYR A 196 0.80 -1.19 2.38
N VAL A 197 1.13 -0.16 3.15
CA VAL A 197 1.18 -0.20 4.61
C VAL A 197 0.16 0.82 5.14
N PRO A 198 -0.84 0.38 5.93
CA PRO A 198 -1.82 1.29 6.50
C PRO A 198 -1.27 2.10 7.68
N ASP A 199 -1.98 3.16 8.04
CA ASP A 199 -1.65 4.17 9.07
C ASP A 199 -1.99 3.77 10.52
N HIS A 200 -2.08 2.47 10.81
CA HIS A 200 -2.66 2.01 12.07
C HIS A 200 -1.62 1.79 13.18
N PRO A 201 -1.73 2.42 14.37
CA PRO A 201 -2.49 3.62 14.69
C PRO A 201 -1.65 4.91 14.49
N ILE A 202 -0.44 4.77 13.93
CA ILE A 202 0.52 5.85 13.74
C ILE A 202 0.54 6.22 12.26
N ALA A 203 0.16 7.46 11.95
CA ALA A 203 0.20 7.98 10.60
C ALA A 203 1.66 8.26 10.15
N PRO A 204 2.04 7.86 8.93
CA PRO A 204 3.42 7.94 8.44
C PRO A 204 3.77 9.35 7.97
N CYS A 205 4.35 10.17 8.85
CA CYS A 205 4.90 11.49 8.51
C CYS A 205 6.44 11.49 8.56
N ALA A 206 7.08 12.50 7.95
CA ALA A 206 8.54 12.50 7.74
C ALA A 206 9.38 12.23 9.02
N PRO A 207 9.12 12.85 10.20
CA PRO A 207 9.88 12.57 11.42
C PRO A 207 9.77 11.11 11.88
N ILE A 208 8.59 10.50 11.72
CA ILE A 208 8.35 9.12 12.16
C ILE A 208 9.08 8.13 11.24
N LEU A 209 9.10 8.43 9.94
CA LEU A 209 9.84 7.63 8.96
C LEU A 209 11.36 7.74 9.20
N LEU A 210 11.87 8.93 9.50
CA LEU A 210 13.26 9.14 9.91
C LEU A 210 13.61 8.41 11.22
N ASP A 211 12.70 8.45 12.21
CA ASP A 211 12.85 7.68 13.44
C ASP A 211 12.89 6.18 13.12
N GLN A 212 12.00 5.64 12.30
CA GLN A 212 12.01 4.22 11.90
C GLN A 212 13.28 3.83 11.13
N LEU A 213 13.80 4.72 10.28
CA LEU A 213 15.04 4.50 9.54
C LEU A 213 16.28 4.49 10.43
N SER A 214 16.25 5.19 11.56
CA SER A 214 17.40 5.30 12.49
C SER A 214 17.28 4.39 13.72
N ARG A 215 16.06 3.96 14.08
CA ARG A 215 15.78 3.20 15.30
C ARG A 215 16.55 1.88 15.33
N THR A 216 17.32 1.70 16.39
CA THR A 216 18.03 0.47 16.70
C THR A 216 17.14 -0.49 17.49
N PRO A 217 17.45 -1.80 17.52
CA PRO A 217 16.75 -2.76 18.37
C PRO A 217 16.71 -2.35 19.84
N ALA A 218 17.83 -1.84 20.39
CA ALA A 218 17.90 -1.40 21.79
C ALA A 218 16.96 -0.21 22.09
N GLN A 219 16.84 0.74 21.16
CA GLN A 219 15.89 1.85 21.31
C GLN A 219 14.44 1.36 21.24
N PHE A 220 14.14 0.37 20.39
CA PHE A 220 12.81 -0.22 20.35
C PHE A 220 12.48 -0.97 21.65
N GLU A 221 13.40 -1.76 22.18
CA GLU A 221 13.23 -2.42 23.48
C GLU A 221 13.00 -1.41 24.60
N ALA A 222 13.70 -0.27 24.62
CA ALA A 222 13.44 0.79 25.58
C ALA A 222 12.01 1.37 25.48
N ILE A 223 11.43 1.46 24.28
CA ILE A 223 10.03 1.85 24.07
C ILE A 223 9.09 0.79 24.65
N VAL A 224 9.35 -0.48 24.36
CA VAL A 224 8.56 -1.62 24.87
C VAL A 224 8.58 -1.64 26.40
N GLU A 225 9.75 -1.49 27.01
CA GLU A 225 9.91 -1.43 28.46
C GLU A 225 9.18 -0.24 29.09
N ASP A 226 9.22 0.94 28.46
CA ASP A 226 8.51 2.11 28.96
C ASP A 226 6.99 1.92 28.92
N VAL A 227 6.47 1.37 27.82
CA VAL A 227 5.06 0.99 27.69
C VAL A 227 4.68 -0.04 28.75
N HIS A 228 5.48 -1.10 28.96
CA HIS A 228 5.23 -2.08 30.02
C HIS A 228 5.27 -1.47 31.42
N ARG A 229 6.24 -0.60 31.70
CA ARG A 229 6.33 0.11 32.98
C ARG A 229 5.12 1.00 33.22
N HIS A 230 4.65 1.70 32.17
CA HIS A 230 3.47 2.52 32.27
C HIS A 230 2.25 1.64 32.52
N PHE A 231 1.93 0.70 31.64
CA PHE A 231 0.65 -0.01 31.66
C PHE A 231 0.59 -1.23 32.61
N GLY A 232 1.73 -1.77 33.03
CA GLY A 232 1.81 -2.97 33.88
C GLY A 232 1.72 -2.73 35.40
N GLY A 233 1.54 -1.48 35.84
CA GLY A 233 1.45 -1.16 37.28
C GLY A 233 0.17 -1.68 37.96
N PRO A 234 0.22 -2.01 39.26
CA PRO A 234 -0.95 -2.46 40.01
C PRO A 234 -2.06 -1.40 40.02
N GLY A 235 -3.31 -1.83 39.86
CA GLY A 235 -4.49 -0.94 39.87
C GLY A 235 -4.81 -0.26 38.54
N LYS A 236 -4.07 -0.55 37.46
CA LYS A 236 -4.43 -0.10 36.11
C LYS A 236 -5.49 -1.03 35.49
N HIS A 237 -6.64 -0.47 35.17
CA HIS A 237 -7.68 -1.16 34.41
C HIS A 237 -7.62 -0.71 32.95
N LEU A 238 -7.26 -1.62 32.04
CA LEU A 238 -7.16 -1.37 30.61
C LEU A 238 -8.38 -1.95 29.90
N ALA A 239 -9.01 -1.16 29.04
CA ALA A 239 -10.07 -1.63 28.16
C ALA A 239 -9.48 -2.46 27.00
N ALA A 240 -10.32 -3.19 26.29
CA ALA A 240 -9.91 -3.92 25.08
C ALA A 240 -9.27 -2.99 24.05
N ASP A 241 -9.83 -1.80 23.87
CA ASP A 241 -9.32 -0.78 22.96
C ASP A 241 -7.92 -0.27 23.34
N ASP A 242 -7.60 -0.19 24.64
CA ASP A 242 -6.25 0.14 25.10
C ASP A 242 -5.25 -0.93 24.66
N TRP A 243 -5.60 -2.21 24.84
CA TRP A 243 -4.76 -3.33 24.43
C TRP A 243 -4.55 -3.39 22.92
N MET A 244 -5.61 -3.19 22.15
CA MET A 244 -5.52 -3.13 20.68
C MET A 244 -4.60 -2.01 20.24
N PHE A 245 -4.80 -0.79 20.77
CA PHE A 245 -3.95 0.34 20.41
C PHE A 245 -2.48 0.10 20.75
N ILE A 246 -2.17 -0.35 21.98
CA ILE A 246 -0.80 -0.59 22.42
C ILE A 246 -0.12 -1.65 21.55
N GLY A 247 -0.80 -2.77 21.29
CA GLY A 247 -0.27 -3.86 20.47
C GLY A 247 0.02 -3.42 19.03
N THR A 248 -0.92 -2.72 18.39
CA THR A 248 -0.74 -2.22 17.03
C THR A 248 0.36 -1.15 16.97
N MET A 249 0.39 -0.22 17.93
CA MET A 249 1.42 0.81 18.05
C MET A 249 2.82 0.21 18.15
N LEU A 250 3.03 -0.75 19.06
CA LEU A 250 4.32 -1.43 19.19
C LEU A 250 4.69 -2.20 17.91
N SER A 251 3.71 -2.81 17.24
CA SER A 251 3.96 -3.50 15.96
C SER A 251 4.44 -2.55 14.87
N VAL A 252 3.89 -1.33 14.78
CA VAL A 252 4.33 -0.32 13.82
C VAL A 252 5.66 0.30 14.18
N LEU A 253 5.89 0.61 15.47
CA LEU A 253 7.16 1.15 15.93
C LEU A 253 8.31 0.12 15.79
N GLY A 254 8.01 -1.17 15.89
CA GLY A 254 9.01 -2.23 15.72
C GLY A 254 9.41 -2.49 14.27
N LYS A 255 8.72 -1.88 13.29
CA LYS A 255 8.93 -2.12 11.86
C LYS A 255 9.47 -0.87 11.17
N ALA A 256 10.23 -1.10 10.10
CA ALA A 256 10.72 -0.07 9.20
C ALA A 256 10.42 -0.47 7.75
N PRO A 257 9.19 -0.25 7.25
CA PRO A 257 8.80 -0.70 5.91
C PRO A 257 9.72 -0.19 4.78
N LEU A 258 10.35 0.98 4.98
CA LEU A 258 11.33 1.56 4.06
C LEU A 258 12.60 0.70 3.89
N LYS A 259 12.83 -0.28 4.78
CA LYS A 259 13.94 -1.23 4.72
C LYS A 259 13.50 -2.64 4.34
N ASP A 260 12.21 -2.87 4.13
CA ASP A 260 11.70 -4.21 3.85
C ASP A 260 12.29 -4.76 2.55
N ARG A 261 12.58 -6.07 2.57
CA ARG A 261 12.85 -6.87 1.37
C ARG A 261 11.71 -7.83 1.15
N TYR A 262 11.48 -8.18 -0.11
CA TYR A 262 10.30 -8.93 -0.51
C TYR A 262 10.69 -10.15 -1.33
N ASN A 263 10.16 -11.31 -0.96
CA ASN A 263 10.25 -12.51 -1.78
C ASN A 263 9.10 -12.52 -2.78
N LEU A 264 9.38 -12.72 -4.05
CA LEU A 264 8.39 -12.83 -5.12
C LEU A 264 8.54 -14.18 -5.80
N PHE A 265 7.43 -14.82 -6.15
CA PHE A 265 7.41 -15.96 -7.06
C PHE A 265 6.72 -15.56 -8.37
N SER A 266 7.12 -16.20 -9.46
CA SER A 266 6.73 -15.85 -10.83
C SER A 266 6.89 -17.04 -11.78
N ALA A 267 6.68 -16.82 -13.08
CA ALA A 267 6.95 -17.82 -14.11
C ALA A 267 8.41 -18.30 -14.11
N THR A 268 9.36 -17.42 -13.79
CA THR A 268 10.81 -17.70 -13.82
C THR A 268 11.37 -18.18 -12.48
N GLY A 269 10.54 -18.27 -11.44
CA GLY A 269 10.95 -18.73 -10.12
C GLY A 269 10.87 -17.65 -9.06
N LEU A 270 11.64 -17.89 -8.00
CA LEU A 270 11.72 -17.03 -6.82
C LEU A 270 12.78 -15.95 -7.03
N GLN A 271 12.43 -14.70 -6.77
CA GLN A 271 13.34 -13.56 -6.72
C GLN A 271 13.15 -12.78 -5.42
N GLN A 272 14.20 -12.12 -4.96
CA GLN A 272 14.12 -11.16 -3.88
C GLN A 272 14.23 -9.74 -4.45
N THR A 273 13.31 -8.88 -4.09
CA THR A 273 13.34 -7.44 -4.39
C THR A 273 13.48 -6.64 -3.10
N GLY A 274 13.68 -5.34 -3.22
CA GLY A 274 13.71 -4.43 -2.08
C GLY A 274 15.12 -3.96 -1.69
N PRO A 275 15.24 -2.80 -1.01
CA PRO A 275 14.15 -1.89 -0.63
C PRO A 275 13.37 -1.29 -1.81
N ALA A 276 12.23 -0.67 -1.54
CA ALA A 276 11.35 -0.16 -2.60
C ALA A 276 12.07 0.82 -3.54
N ASP A 277 11.72 0.83 -4.83
CA ASP A 277 12.33 1.72 -5.81
C ASP A 277 11.74 3.13 -5.76
N ALA A 278 10.47 3.22 -5.38
CA ALA A 278 9.78 4.46 -5.12
C ALA A 278 8.94 4.35 -3.83
N VAL A 279 8.81 5.46 -3.11
CA VAL A 279 8.00 5.58 -1.89
C VAL A 279 6.94 6.65 -2.11
N LEU A 280 5.66 6.28 -2.01
CA LEU A 280 4.53 7.19 -2.08
C LEU A 280 4.10 7.60 -0.66
N LEU A 281 4.11 8.91 -0.40
CA LEU A 281 3.57 9.54 0.82
C LEU A 281 2.44 10.50 0.46
N SER A 282 1.60 10.81 1.44
CA SER A 282 0.63 11.90 1.36
C SER A 282 1.13 13.11 2.16
N LEU A 283 0.97 14.32 1.63
CA LEU A 283 1.20 15.55 2.38
C LEU A 283 0.06 15.83 3.39
N ALA A 284 -1.14 15.27 3.17
CA ALA A 284 -2.30 15.46 4.04
C ALA A 284 -2.11 14.86 5.45
N VAL A 285 -1.09 14.02 5.64
CA VAL A 285 -0.77 13.38 6.92
C VAL A 285 0.34 14.07 7.67
N GLU A 286 0.92 15.11 7.09
CA GLU A 286 2.04 15.82 7.66
C GLU A 286 1.53 16.82 8.71
N PRO A 287 1.77 16.60 10.01
CA PRO A 287 1.13 17.40 11.03
C PRO A 287 1.93 18.69 11.32
N LEU A 288 1.21 19.81 11.46
CA LEU A 288 1.77 21.06 12.01
C LEU A 288 2.13 20.95 13.50
N SER A 289 1.66 19.90 14.18
CA SER A 289 2.05 19.57 15.55
C SER A 289 2.11 18.06 15.74
N ILE A 290 3.26 17.57 16.18
CA ILE A 290 3.50 16.14 16.41
C ILE A 290 3.67 15.85 17.90
N LEU A 291 3.37 14.63 18.34
CA LEU A 291 3.67 14.23 19.71
C LEU A 291 5.12 13.74 19.80
N ARG A 292 5.88 14.27 20.76
CA ARG A 292 7.22 13.78 21.09
C ARG A 292 7.21 13.17 22.49
N HIS A 293 7.73 11.97 22.64
CA HIS A 293 7.82 11.32 23.94
C HIS A 293 8.81 12.08 24.84
N ARG A 294 8.38 12.45 26.05
CA ARG A 294 9.16 13.33 26.95
C ARG A 294 10.51 12.75 27.34
N THR A 295 10.57 11.45 27.59
CA THR A 295 11.80 10.75 28.04
C THR A 295 12.62 10.19 26.88
N LEU A 296 11.99 9.37 26.03
CA LEU A 296 12.65 8.64 24.95
C LEU A 296 12.78 9.41 23.62
N GLY A 297 12.12 10.57 23.47
CA GLY A 297 12.29 11.46 22.33
C GLY A 297 11.69 11.02 20.99
N TYR A 298 11.11 9.82 20.89
CA TYR A 298 10.50 9.36 19.63
C TYR A 298 9.19 10.10 19.32
N HIS A 299 8.87 10.18 18.03
CA HIS A 299 7.70 10.86 17.53
C HIS A 299 6.50 9.92 17.34
N MET A 300 5.31 10.46 17.54
CA MET A 300 4.03 9.83 17.22
C MET A 300 3.08 10.86 16.60
N HIS A 301 2.37 10.42 15.57
CA HIS A 301 1.23 11.13 15.01
C HIS A 301 0.05 10.16 15.00
N VAL A 302 -0.96 10.45 15.81
CA VAL A 302 -2.17 9.65 15.92
C VAL A 302 -3.32 10.46 15.35
N MET A 303 -3.89 9.98 14.25
CA MET A 303 -5.03 10.64 13.63
C MET A 303 -6.21 10.73 14.60
N ARG A 304 -7.03 11.77 14.47
CA ARG A 304 -8.14 12.05 15.41
C ARG A 304 -9.09 10.86 15.59
N HIS A 305 -9.41 10.15 14.51
CA HIS A 305 -10.31 8.99 14.57
C HIS A 305 -9.66 7.79 15.29
N HIS A 306 -8.34 7.58 15.14
CA HIS A 306 -7.59 6.58 15.92
C HIS A 306 -7.48 6.97 17.40
N GLN A 307 -7.30 8.25 17.70
CA GLN A 307 -7.30 8.73 19.08
C GLN A 307 -8.66 8.55 19.76
N ALA A 308 -9.76 8.76 19.02
CA ALA A 308 -11.12 8.51 19.50
C ALA A 308 -11.38 7.02 19.78
N ALA A 309 -10.81 6.13 18.94
CA ALA A 309 -10.87 4.69 19.10
C ALA A 309 -9.94 4.14 20.19
N ALA A 310 -8.94 4.91 20.64
CA ALA A 310 -8.06 4.49 21.73
C ALA A 310 -8.82 4.47 23.07
N GLY A 311 -8.52 3.51 23.95
CA GLY A 311 -9.12 3.46 25.27
C GLY A 311 -8.71 4.63 26.20
N PRO A 312 -9.39 4.79 27.35
CA PRO A 312 -9.16 5.92 28.25
C PRO A 312 -7.75 5.94 28.85
N ALA A 313 -7.14 4.78 29.08
CA ALA A 313 -5.80 4.71 29.66
C ALA A 313 -4.74 5.17 28.66
N VAL A 314 -4.87 4.80 27.38
CA VAL A 314 -4.00 5.27 26.31
C VAL A 314 -4.13 6.78 26.12
N ARG A 315 -5.35 7.34 26.12
CA ARG A 315 -5.53 8.81 26.00
C ARG A 315 -4.85 9.57 27.14
N ALA A 316 -4.95 9.06 28.38
CA ALA A 316 -4.27 9.63 29.53
C ALA A 316 -2.73 9.48 29.44
N TRP A 317 -2.26 8.35 28.93
CA TRP A 317 -0.83 8.12 28.67
C TRP A 317 -0.28 9.08 27.61
N LEU A 318 -0.93 9.22 26.46
CA LEU A 318 -0.53 10.16 25.40
C LEU A 318 -0.44 11.60 25.96
N SER A 319 -1.38 12.00 26.80
CA SER A 319 -1.39 13.35 27.41
C SER A 319 -0.27 13.57 28.44
N SER A 320 0.19 12.52 29.12
CA SER A 320 1.17 12.62 30.21
C SER A 320 2.60 12.32 29.76
N ALA A 321 2.81 11.30 28.93
CA ALA A 321 4.11 10.85 28.48
C ALA A 321 4.66 11.61 27.27
N PHE A 322 3.79 12.32 26.53
CA PHE A 322 4.18 13.08 25.35
C PHE A 322 3.95 14.57 25.54
N GLU A 323 4.63 15.36 24.71
CA GLU A 323 4.38 16.77 24.53
C GLU A 323 4.12 17.10 23.06
N PRO A 324 3.19 18.01 22.76
CA PRO A 324 2.99 18.51 21.41
C PRO A 324 4.16 19.42 21.02
N VAL A 325 4.77 19.15 19.88
CA VAL A 325 5.84 19.95 19.27
C VAL A 325 5.30 20.57 17.99
N LYS A 326 5.20 21.90 17.97
CA LYS A 326 4.83 22.66 16.76
C LYS A 326 5.93 22.54 15.71
N ARG A 327 5.51 22.44 14.45
CA ARG A 327 6.38 22.25 13.29
C ARG A 327 6.11 23.34 12.26
N PRO A 328 6.96 24.40 12.19
CA PRO A 328 6.85 25.37 11.12
C PRO A 328 7.22 24.72 9.77
N THR A 329 6.74 25.30 8.68
CA THR A 329 6.97 24.81 7.30
C THR A 329 8.45 24.56 7.01
N ASP A 330 9.37 25.42 7.45
CA ASP A 330 10.81 25.21 7.27
C ASP A 330 11.35 23.95 7.97
N ALA A 331 10.80 23.59 9.14
CA ALA A 331 11.20 22.35 9.82
C ALA A 331 10.66 21.13 9.09
N ILE A 332 9.42 21.21 8.58
CA ILE A 332 8.82 20.17 7.74
C ILE A 332 9.64 19.98 6.46
N ARG A 333 10.04 21.08 5.81
CA ARG A 333 10.93 21.06 4.64
C ARG A 333 12.21 20.30 4.94
N GLN A 334 12.87 20.65 6.04
CA GLN A 334 14.13 20.02 6.43
C GLN A 334 13.97 18.51 6.69
N ASP A 335 12.85 18.10 7.29
CA ASP A 335 12.55 16.68 7.52
C ASP A 335 12.37 15.92 6.19
N TYR A 336 11.68 16.50 5.20
CA TYR A 336 11.56 15.90 3.87
C TYR A 336 12.89 15.84 3.12
N GLU A 337 13.68 16.91 3.12
CA GLU A 337 15.03 16.91 2.53
C GLU A 337 15.90 15.81 3.16
N ASN A 338 15.87 15.68 4.48
CA ASN A 338 16.58 14.63 5.21
C ASN A 338 16.08 13.23 4.85
N LEU A 339 14.77 13.08 4.67
CA LEU A 339 14.17 11.80 4.27
C LEU A 339 14.60 11.41 2.86
N ILE A 340 14.51 12.33 1.89
CA ILE A 340 14.95 12.12 0.50
C ILE A 340 16.43 11.71 0.48
N ASP A 341 17.28 12.43 1.20
CA ASP A 341 18.70 12.15 1.27
C ASP A 341 19.02 10.80 1.89
N THR A 342 18.23 10.42 2.88
CA THR A 342 18.40 9.14 3.56
C THR A 342 17.97 8.00 2.66
N LEU A 343 16.83 8.13 1.97
CA LEU A 343 16.35 7.14 1.01
C LEU A 343 17.33 6.98 -0.17
N GLN A 344 17.80 8.09 -0.74
CA GLN A 344 18.75 8.04 -1.85
C GLN A 344 20.07 7.38 -1.44
N ARG A 345 20.59 7.69 -0.24
CA ARG A 345 21.84 7.08 0.25
C ARG A 345 21.71 5.62 0.66
N GLN A 346 20.57 5.21 1.24
CA GLN A 346 20.41 3.86 1.80
C GLN A 346 19.92 2.84 0.78
N SER A 347 19.04 3.25 -0.13
CA SER A 347 18.36 2.35 -1.06
C SER A 347 18.30 2.84 -2.50
N GLY A 348 18.63 4.12 -2.75
CA GLY A 348 18.43 4.74 -4.07
C GLY A 348 16.95 4.89 -4.42
N SER A 349 16.06 4.89 -3.41
CA SER A 349 14.62 5.04 -3.61
C SER A 349 14.28 6.48 -3.91
N ARG A 350 13.37 6.70 -4.86
CA ARG A 350 12.76 8.01 -5.08
C ARG A 350 11.57 8.25 -4.16
N LEU A 351 11.39 9.51 -3.77
CA LEU A 351 10.22 9.94 -3.01
C LEU A 351 9.18 10.53 -3.95
N MET A 352 7.94 10.06 -3.81
CA MET A 352 6.77 10.56 -4.51
C MET A 352 5.77 11.08 -3.46
N ILE A 353 5.24 12.28 -3.65
CA ILE A 353 4.31 12.90 -2.71
C ILE A 353 3.00 13.25 -3.40
N LEU A 354 1.89 12.76 -2.86
CA LEU A 354 0.57 13.33 -3.12
C LEU A 354 0.52 14.68 -2.40
N ASN A 355 0.49 15.78 -3.15
CA ASN A 355 0.26 17.09 -2.53
C ASN A 355 -1.19 17.18 -2.00
N THR A 356 -1.53 18.29 -1.35
CA THR A 356 -2.85 18.46 -0.74
C THR A 356 -3.66 19.54 -1.43
N MET A 357 -4.98 19.40 -1.45
CA MET A 357 -5.86 20.41 -2.01
C MET A 357 -5.75 21.71 -1.20
N SER A 358 -5.43 22.81 -1.87
CA SER A 358 -5.16 24.09 -1.23
C SER A 358 -6.37 25.05 -1.28
N THR A 359 -7.50 24.54 -1.77
CA THR A 359 -8.78 25.24 -1.87
C THR A 359 -9.90 24.40 -1.27
N SER A 360 -10.79 25.02 -0.50
CA SER A 360 -12.00 24.36 -0.01
C SER A 360 -13.18 25.31 -0.15
N GLY A 361 -14.36 24.77 -0.44
CA GLY A 361 -15.62 25.53 -0.38
C GLY A 361 -16.13 25.76 1.05
N HIS A 362 -15.31 25.45 2.07
CA HIS A 362 -15.69 25.45 3.48
C HIS A 362 -14.99 26.55 4.30
N GLU A 363 -13.98 27.22 3.76
CA GLU A 363 -13.33 28.36 4.41
C GLU A 363 -13.72 29.68 3.73
N ASP A 364 -14.65 30.41 4.34
CA ASP A 364 -14.99 31.78 3.96
C ASP A 364 -14.34 32.79 4.92
N ILE A 365 -13.38 33.58 4.42
CA ILE A 365 -12.82 34.70 5.19
C ILE A 365 -13.74 35.91 5.01
N SER A 366 -14.60 36.16 5.99
CA SER A 366 -15.46 37.36 6.01
C SER A 366 -14.74 38.61 6.55
N CYS A 367 -13.65 38.44 7.32
CA CYS A 367 -12.87 39.54 7.87
C CYS A 367 -11.45 39.11 8.30
N TYR A 368 -10.45 39.97 8.09
CA TYR A 368 -9.07 39.74 8.53
C TYR A 368 -8.74 40.30 9.93
N LEU A 369 -9.65 41.07 10.55
CA LEU A 369 -9.43 41.75 11.83
C LEU A 369 -9.18 40.80 13.03
N GLY A 370 -9.46 39.50 12.89
CA GLY A 370 -9.29 38.51 13.96
C GLY A 370 -7.97 37.74 13.94
N PHE A 371 -7.07 38.01 13.00
CA PHE A 371 -5.83 37.23 12.85
C PHE A 371 -4.60 38.01 13.35
N ASP A 372 -4.16 37.69 14.56
CA ASP A 372 -2.93 38.23 15.18
C ASP A 372 -1.72 37.28 15.06
N ALA A 373 -1.90 36.16 14.36
CA ALA A 373 -0.90 35.12 14.09
C ALA A 373 -0.84 34.83 12.58
N PRO A 374 0.22 34.14 12.06
CA PRO A 374 0.25 33.73 10.66
C PRO A 374 -1.02 32.98 10.27
N LEU A 375 -1.62 33.33 9.13
CA LEU A 375 -2.90 32.77 8.69
C LEU A 375 -2.87 31.24 8.58
N SER A 376 -1.73 30.65 8.20
CA SER A 376 -1.53 29.19 8.16
C SER A 376 -1.66 28.50 9.52
N ALA A 377 -1.49 29.22 10.63
CA ALA A 377 -1.74 28.68 11.96
C ALA A 377 -3.24 28.58 12.30
N THR A 378 -4.10 29.22 11.50
CA THR A 378 -5.55 29.33 11.74
C THR A 378 -6.41 28.79 10.60
N LEU A 379 -5.92 28.82 9.36
CA LEU A 379 -6.66 28.47 8.15
C LEU A 379 -5.97 27.31 7.45
N SER A 380 -6.68 26.20 7.27
CA SER A 380 -6.10 24.98 6.70
C SER A 380 -5.71 25.17 5.24
N ASN A 381 -6.48 25.95 4.46
CA ASN A 381 -6.15 26.17 3.05
C ASN A 381 -4.86 27.01 2.89
N VAL A 382 -4.61 27.96 3.80
CA VAL A 382 -3.36 28.74 3.76
C VAL A 382 -2.18 27.85 4.14
N SER A 383 -2.33 26.99 5.15
CA SER A 383 -1.31 26.00 5.48
C SER A 383 -1.05 25.03 4.32
N ALA A 384 -2.10 24.55 3.65
CA ALA A 384 -1.98 23.67 2.49
C ALA A 384 -1.20 24.34 1.35
N LYS A 385 -1.47 25.63 1.06
CA LYS A 385 -0.69 26.40 0.08
C LYS A 385 0.78 26.51 0.45
N GLU A 386 1.09 26.84 1.70
CA GLU A 386 2.47 26.94 2.18
C GLU A 386 3.20 25.58 2.09
N LEU A 387 2.52 24.48 2.40
CA LEU A 387 3.07 23.13 2.27
C LEU A 387 3.26 22.72 0.80
N ASN A 388 2.35 23.05 -0.11
CA ASN A 388 2.52 22.77 -1.53
C ASN A 388 3.69 23.56 -2.12
N LEU A 389 3.80 24.87 -1.83
CA LEU A 389 4.93 25.70 -2.27
C LEU A 389 6.27 25.20 -1.70
N MET A 390 6.27 24.69 -0.46
CA MET A 390 7.43 24.05 0.13
C MET A 390 7.90 22.83 -0.68
N LEU A 391 6.99 22.04 -1.26
CA LEU A 391 7.37 20.92 -2.13
C LEU A 391 8.04 21.41 -3.41
N ASP A 392 7.58 22.52 -4.00
CA ASP A 392 8.22 23.12 -5.18
C ASP A 392 9.65 23.60 -4.85
N ASP A 393 9.84 24.21 -3.67
CA ASP A 393 11.18 24.61 -3.19
C ASP A 393 12.12 23.40 -3.04
N ILE A 394 11.61 22.27 -2.54
CA ILE A 394 12.39 21.03 -2.44
C ILE A 394 12.71 20.51 -3.85
N ALA A 395 11.73 20.46 -4.75
CA ALA A 395 11.89 19.97 -6.12
C ALA A 395 12.90 20.79 -6.94
N ALA A 396 13.09 22.06 -6.62
CA ALA A 396 14.13 22.89 -7.23
C ALA A 396 15.57 22.45 -6.88
N THR A 397 15.75 21.69 -5.80
CA THR A 397 17.09 21.32 -5.29
C THR A 397 17.31 19.81 -5.10
N ARG A 398 16.25 19.00 -5.07
CA ARG A 398 16.28 17.55 -4.84
C ARG A 398 15.39 16.82 -5.83
N GLU A 399 15.73 15.54 -6.05
CA GLU A 399 14.89 14.65 -6.85
C GLU A 399 13.70 14.17 -6.01
N ILE A 400 12.54 14.77 -6.27
CA ILE A 400 11.25 14.39 -5.71
C ILE A 400 10.20 14.46 -6.83
N ASP A 401 9.28 13.49 -6.83
CA ASP A 401 8.15 13.47 -7.75
C ASP A 401 6.89 13.94 -7.02
N ILE A 402 6.20 14.96 -7.54
CA ILE A 402 4.98 15.52 -6.94
C ILE A 402 3.79 15.09 -7.80
N ILE A 403 2.83 14.40 -7.20
CA ILE A 403 1.52 14.15 -7.81
C ILE A 403 0.61 15.28 -7.37
N ASP A 404 0.24 16.14 -8.33
CA ASP A 404 -0.50 17.38 -8.08
C ASP A 404 -2.01 17.14 -7.96
N VAL A 405 -2.42 16.65 -6.81
CA VAL A 405 -3.82 16.49 -6.40
C VAL A 405 -4.58 17.81 -6.50
N ASP A 406 -3.96 18.93 -6.12
CA ASP A 406 -4.58 20.26 -6.14
C ASP A 406 -4.92 20.70 -7.58
N ALA A 407 -3.97 20.61 -8.51
CA ALA A 407 -4.20 20.94 -9.92
C ALA A 407 -5.23 20.00 -10.56
N ILE A 408 -5.12 18.69 -10.35
CA ILE A 408 -6.07 17.71 -10.89
C ILE A 408 -7.48 17.97 -10.34
N ALA A 409 -7.61 18.27 -9.04
CA ALA A 409 -8.91 18.61 -8.45
C ALA A 409 -9.47 19.90 -9.05
N ALA A 410 -8.64 20.93 -9.27
CA ALA A 410 -9.06 22.18 -9.87
C ALA A 410 -9.57 21.98 -11.32
N GLU A 411 -8.91 21.14 -12.11
CA GLU A 411 -9.31 20.82 -13.48
C GLU A 411 -10.60 20.00 -13.56
N MET A 412 -10.75 19.00 -12.68
CA MET A 412 -11.92 18.12 -12.67
C MET A 412 -13.15 18.75 -11.98
N GLY A 413 -12.93 19.71 -11.08
CA GLY A 413 -13.95 20.28 -10.22
C GLY A 413 -13.89 19.69 -8.80
N GLY A 414 -13.11 20.35 -7.93
CA GLY A 414 -12.80 19.84 -6.60
C GLY A 414 -14.00 19.55 -5.71
N ALA A 415 -15.05 20.39 -5.75
CA ALA A 415 -16.27 20.14 -4.96
C ALA A 415 -16.97 18.82 -5.31
N GLN A 416 -16.86 18.35 -6.56
CA GLN A 416 -17.47 17.10 -7.01
C GLN A 416 -16.55 15.90 -6.79
N HIS A 417 -15.25 16.10 -7.01
CA HIS A 417 -14.29 15.00 -7.10
C HIS A 417 -13.37 14.85 -5.88
N LEU A 418 -13.35 15.84 -4.98
CA LEU A 418 -12.58 15.88 -3.73
C LEU A 418 -13.32 16.72 -2.66
N PRO A 419 -14.58 16.36 -2.30
CA PRO A 419 -15.48 17.25 -1.57
C PRO A 419 -15.00 17.64 -0.16
N ASP A 420 -14.21 16.80 0.49
CA ASP A 420 -13.66 17.05 1.83
C ASP A 420 -12.16 17.41 1.84
N GLY A 421 -11.59 17.65 0.66
CA GLY A 421 -10.17 17.98 0.48
C GLY A 421 -9.21 16.79 0.60
N ILE A 422 -9.69 15.57 0.89
CA ILE A 422 -8.85 14.39 1.16
C ILE A 422 -9.28 13.19 0.33
N HIS A 423 -10.56 12.82 0.36
CA HIS A 423 -11.08 11.61 -0.27
C HIS A 423 -11.53 11.86 -1.70
N GLN A 424 -10.77 11.31 -2.65
CA GLN A 424 -11.06 11.50 -4.06
C GLN A 424 -12.18 10.56 -4.56
N SER A 425 -12.96 11.05 -5.52
CA SER A 425 -13.89 10.21 -6.28
C SER A 425 -13.15 9.15 -7.11
N GLY A 426 -13.85 8.08 -7.49
CA GLY A 426 -13.25 7.02 -8.32
C GLY A 426 -12.70 7.52 -9.67
N MET A 427 -13.31 8.56 -10.27
CA MET A 427 -12.79 9.16 -11.50
C MET A 427 -11.44 9.86 -11.28
N MET A 428 -11.30 10.62 -10.19
CA MET A 428 -10.04 11.29 -9.87
C MET A 428 -8.94 10.28 -9.49
N GLN A 429 -9.32 9.20 -8.79
CA GLN A 429 -8.40 8.08 -8.52
C GLN A 429 -7.87 7.40 -9.79
N VAL A 430 -8.62 7.41 -10.90
CA VAL A 430 -8.12 6.90 -12.19
C VAL A 430 -7.01 7.80 -12.73
N VAL A 431 -7.21 9.12 -12.73
CA VAL A 431 -6.22 10.10 -13.20
C VAL A 431 -4.96 10.04 -12.36
N LEU A 432 -5.09 10.09 -11.04
CA LEU A 432 -3.96 10.01 -10.11
C LEU A 432 -3.18 8.69 -10.25
N ARG A 433 -3.84 7.57 -10.56
CA ARG A 433 -3.14 6.30 -10.84
C ARG A 433 -2.33 6.36 -12.12
N GLN A 434 -2.82 7.06 -13.14
CA GLN A 434 -2.06 7.26 -14.38
C GLN A 434 -0.78 8.05 -14.12
N GLU A 435 -0.83 9.07 -13.27
CA GLU A 435 0.36 9.82 -12.84
C GLU A 435 1.38 8.91 -12.13
N ILE A 436 0.94 8.11 -11.14
CA ILE A 436 1.81 7.12 -10.47
C ILE A 436 2.47 6.19 -11.51
N LEU A 437 1.68 5.64 -12.43
CA LEU A 437 2.19 4.71 -13.43
C LEU A 437 3.14 5.37 -14.43
N HIS A 438 2.93 6.64 -14.76
CA HIS A 438 3.84 7.41 -15.59
C HIS A 438 5.20 7.57 -14.92
N PHE A 439 5.23 8.02 -13.66
CA PHE A 439 6.48 8.14 -12.88
C PHE A 439 7.21 6.79 -12.75
N MET A 440 6.47 5.71 -12.50
CA MET A 440 7.06 4.37 -12.43
C MET A 440 7.65 3.93 -13.78
N SER A 441 7.08 4.35 -14.90
CA SER A 441 7.62 4.09 -16.23
C SER A 441 8.92 4.87 -16.48
N ASP A 442 8.95 6.14 -16.10
CA ASP A 442 10.14 7.00 -16.24
C ASP A 442 11.30 6.50 -15.37
N LEU A 443 11.00 6.05 -14.16
CA LEU A 443 11.99 5.42 -13.27
C LEU A 443 12.57 4.13 -13.88
N ARG A 444 11.76 3.36 -14.63
CA ARG A 444 12.27 2.19 -15.36
C ARG A 444 13.22 2.61 -16.47
N ALA A 445 12.82 3.61 -17.26
CA ALA A 445 13.63 4.10 -18.38
C ALA A 445 14.99 4.64 -17.92
N SER A 446 15.02 5.38 -16.80
CA SER A 446 16.27 5.90 -16.24
C SER A 446 17.22 4.79 -15.77
N ARG A 447 16.69 3.70 -15.19
CA ARG A 447 17.49 2.53 -14.81
C ARG A 447 18.05 1.77 -16.00
N SER A 448 17.28 1.60 -17.07
CA SER A 448 17.77 0.92 -18.27
C SER A 448 18.95 1.66 -18.92
N LEU A 449 18.95 3.00 -18.88
CA LEU A 449 20.04 3.84 -19.40
C LEU A 449 21.29 3.82 -18.51
N ALA A 450 21.16 3.56 -17.20
CA ALA A 450 22.31 3.50 -16.29
C ALA A 450 23.09 2.17 -16.38
N VAL A 451 22.53 1.14 -17.03
CA VAL A 451 23.14 -0.19 -17.17
C VAL A 451 23.84 -0.36 -18.54
N THR A 452 23.62 0.56 -19.47
CA THR A 452 24.32 0.67 -20.77
C THR A 452 25.49 1.64 -20.68
#